data_AF-A0A3D1J7V8-F1
#
_entry.id   AF-A0A3D1J7V8-F1
#
_cell.length_a   1.000
_cell.length_b   1.000
_cell.length_c   1.000
_cell.angle_alpha   90.00
_cell.angle_beta   90.00
_cell.angle_gamma   90.00
#
_symmetry.space_group_name_H-M   'P 1'
#
loop_
_entity.id
_entity.type
_entity.pdbx_description
1 polymer ?
#
loop_
_entity_poly.entity_id
_entity_poly.type
_entity_poly.pdbx_seq_one_letter_code
_entity_poly.pdbx_strand_id
1 'polypeptide(L)'
;MIKKYILSALLPLFFIGALLILFAGGYDQSQKKGDDISFDGAYGNVDLSEAVLRWKSEVERVAREHDILDQVPILLAMMMVETGGTASKDLFQASESLGLPVNTLNERESIAQAVKYYAQALTLARENEVDEWSAVQSYNFGLGYVSFIANNGKRHTTDLAERYSRNVVAPSLGNTTGVKNVYINAVSIADGRTYQYNNGGNFHYVGLVRQFIVVGGTGEYILPLDPPNISSWFGWRIHPNNGGRNFHRGIDFAHPQGTPILAIADG
;
A
#
# COMPACT_ATOMS: atom_id res chain seq x y z
N MET A 1 39.82 5.93 -19.98
CA MET A 1 39.69 6.26 -18.54
C MET A 1 38.63 7.35 -18.40
N ILE A 2 37.40 6.99 -18.05
CA ILE A 2 36.33 7.96 -17.80
C ILE A 2 35.94 7.78 -16.32
N LYS A 3 36.28 8.76 -15.48
CA LYS A 3 35.88 8.79 -14.07
C LYS A 3 34.66 9.71 -13.91
N LYS A 4 33.59 9.09 -13.40
CA LYS A 4 32.68 9.53 -12.33
C LYS A 4 32.16 10.97 -12.35
N TYR A 5 30.84 11.08 -12.54
CA TYR A 5 30.00 11.97 -11.73
C TYR A 5 28.75 11.19 -11.31
N ILE A 6 28.83 10.49 -10.17
CA ILE A 6 27.63 10.13 -9.40
C ILE A 6 27.42 11.33 -8.48
N LEU A 7 26.54 12.24 -8.91
CA LEU A 7 26.11 13.35 -8.08
C LEU A 7 25.06 12.79 -7.12
N SER A 8 25.52 12.25 -5.99
CA SER A 8 24.67 11.94 -4.84
C SER A 8 24.19 13.25 -4.24
N ALA A 9 23.05 13.75 -4.71
CA ALA A 9 22.33 14.85 -4.08
C ALA A 9 21.78 14.36 -2.73
N LEU A 10 22.57 14.52 -1.68
CA LEU A 10 22.11 14.43 -0.30
C LEU A 10 21.30 15.70 0.00
N LEU A 11 20.03 15.69 -0.36
CA LEU A 11 19.05 16.62 0.21
C LEU A 11 18.92 16.29 1.71
N PRO A 12 18.93 17.29 2.61
CA PRO A 12 18.73 17.05 4.03
C PRO A 12 17.30 16.52 4.24
N LEU A 13 17.19 15.23 4.53
CA LEU A 13 15.95 14.58 4.95
C LEU A 13 15.64 15.09 6.37
N PHE A 14 14.84 16.13 6.51
CA PHE A 14 14.19 16.43 7.78
C PHE A 14 12.95 15.55 7.85
N PHE A 15 12.93 14.57 8.76
CA PHE A 15 11.73 13.78 9.07
C PHE A 15 11.72 13.41 10.54
N ILE A 16 10.76 13.96 11.29
CA ILE A 16 10.40 13.48 12.62
C ILE A 16 8.88 13.30 12.68
N GLY A 17 8.49 12.08 13.03
CA GLY A 17 7.17 11.77 13.57
C GLY A 17 6.22 11.17 12.56
N ALA A 18 6.32 9.85 12.36
CA ALA A 18 5.13 9.07 12.01
C ALA A 18 4.03 9.46 13.00
N LEU A 19 3.03 10.18 12.51
CA LEU A 19 1.85 10.57 13.28
C LEU A 19 1.19 9.27 13.78
N LEU A 20 1.08 9.14 15.10
CA LEU A 20 0.34 8.06 15.75
C LEU A 20 -1.15 8.27 15.44
N ILE A 21 -1.64 7.69 14.34
CA ILE A 21 -3.08 7.60 14.09
C ILE A 21 -3.62 6.42 14.90
N LEU A 22 -4.16 6.72 16.09
CA LEU A 22 -5.00 5.78 16.84
C LEU A 22 -6.37 5.69 16.15
N PHE A 23 -6.58 4.67 15.33
CA PHE A 23 -7.94 4.31 14.88
C PHE A 23 -8.69 3.62 16.02
N ALA A 24 -9.50 4.38 16.76
CA ALA A 24 -10.59 3.82 17.56
C ALA A 24 -11.84 3.73 16.64
N GLY A 25 -11.92 2.67 15.84
CA GLY A 25 -13.07 2.41 14.97
C GLY A 25 -14.15 1.62 15.70
N GLY A 26 -15.25 2.28 16.06
CA GLY A 26 -16.54 1.60 16.24
C GLY A 26 -17.07 1.20 14.87
N TYR A 27 -17.38 -0.08 14.70
CA TYR A 27 -17.93 -0.64 13.47
C TYR A 27 -19.41 -0.30 13.40
N ASP A 28 -19.81 0.62 12.51
CA ASP A 28 -21.22 0.83 12.17
C ASP A 28 -21.44 0.44 10.72
N GLN A 29 -22.27 -0.58 10.53
CA GLN A 29 -22.56 -1.21 9.25
C GLN A 29 -23.78 -0.53 8.64
N SER A 30 -23.57 0.58 7.92
CA SER A 30 -24.59 1.13 7.03
C SER A 30 -23.98 1.36 5.65
N GLN A 31 -24.00 0.30 4.83
CA GLN A 31 -23.66 0.41 3.42
C GLN A 31 -24.65 1.34 2.72
N LYS A 32 -24.14 2.47 2.20
CA LYS A 32 -24.77 3.17 1.09
C LYS A 32 -23.97 2.90 -0.17
N LYS A 33 -24.67 2.35 -1.15
CA LYS A 33 -24.23 2.01 -2.50
C LYS A 33 -23.77 3.28 -3.21
N GLY A 34 -22.46 3.39 -3.49
CA GLY A 34 -21.86 4.44 -4.31
C GLY A 34 -21.48 3.87 -5.68
N ASP A 35 -21.69 4.67 -6.72
CA ASP A 35 -21.65 4.29 -8.13
C ASP A 35 -20.35 3.63 -8.61
N ASP A 36 -20.52 2.68 -9.54
CA ASP A 36 -19.47 1.88 -10.17
C ASP A 36 -18.50 2.77 -10.97
N ILE A 37 -17.21 2.75 -10.60
CA ILE A 37 -16.13 3.36 -11.39
C ILE A 37 -15.19 2.24 -11.82
N SER A 38 -15.33 1.78 -13.07
CA SER A 38 -14.39 0.82 -13.66
C SER A 38 -13.05 1.49 -13.93
N PHE A 39 -11.99 1.01 -13.27
CA PHE A 39 -10.61 1.34 -13.60
C PHE A 39 -9.94 0.07 -14.12
N ASP A 40 -9.38 0.14 -15.34
CA ASP A 40 -8.61 -0.91 -16.01
C ASP A 40 -7.18 -1.01 -15.42
N GLY A 41 -7.08 -1.07 -14.09
CA GLY A 41 -5.83 -1.11 -13.33
C GLY A 41 -5.95 -2.09 -12.16
N ALA A 42 -4.90 -2.86 -11.93
CA ALA A 42 -4.87 -3.98 -10.96
C ALA A 42 -5.15 -3.59 -9.49
N TYR A 43 -5.26 -2.30 -9.16
CA TYR A 43 -5.54 -1.82 -7.81
C TYR A 43 -6.83 -0.99 -7.74
N GLY A 44 -7.68 -1.31 -6.77
CA GLY A 44 -8.79 -0.49 -6.31
C GLY A 44 -8.56 -0.02 -4.87
N ASN A 45 -9.50 0.76 -4.33
CA ASN A 45 -9.45 1.19 -2.94
C ASN A 45 -10.56 0.57 -2.09
N VAL A 46 -10.28 0.40 -0.80
CA VAL A 46 -11.25 0.06 0.26
C VAL A 46 -11.04 1.00 1.44
N ASP A 47 -12.09 1.22 2.23
CA ASP A 47 -12.05 1.91 3.53
C ASP A 47 -11.37 3.29 3.54
N LEU A 48 -11.38 4.02 2.41
CA LEU A 48 -10.95 5.42 2.36
C LEU A 48 -11.98 6.34 3.03
N SER A 49 -11.51 7.39 3.71
CA SER A 49 -12.39 8.39 4.29
C SER A 49 -13.04 9.27 3.21
N GLU A 50 -14.24 9.78 3.47
CA GLU A 50 -14.90 10.79 2.62
C GLU A 50 -14.01 12.04 2.41
N ALA A 51 -13.20 12.37 3.42
CA ALA A 51 -12.27 13.49 3.36
C ALA A 51 -11.08 13.25 2.43
N VAL A 52 -10.69 11.98 2.19
CA VAL A 52 -9.74 11.63 1.12
C VAL A 52 -10.46 11.63 -0.23
N LEU A 53 -11.64 11.01 -0.31
CA LEU A 53 -12.39 10.87 -1.56
C LEU A 53 -12.76 12.21 -2.21
N ARG A 54 -13.03 13.26 -1.42
CA ARG A 54 -13.29 14.61 -1.97
C ARG A 54 -12.14 15.17 -2.83
N TRP A 55 -10.91 14.67 -2.64
CA TRP A 55 -9.72 15.12 -3.37
C TRP A 55 -9.42 14.26 -4.59
N LYS A 56 -10.15 13.16 -4.81
CA LYS A 56 -9.91 12.21 -5.89
C LYS A 56 -9.77 12.88 -7.25
N SER A 57 -10.72 13.76 -7.63
CA SER A 57 -10.67 14.43 -8.93
C SER A 57 -9.45 15.34 -9.10
N GLU A 58 -8.96 15.98 -8.02
CA GLU A 58 -7.74 16.78 -8.09
C GLU A 58 -6.50 15.89 -8.18
N VAL A 59 -6.45 14.78 -7.43
CA VAL A 59 -5.38 13.78 -7.52
C VAL A 59 -5.32 13.19 -8.93
N GLU A 60 -6.46 12.81 -9.53
CA GLU A 60 -6.55 12.33 -10.92
C GLU A 60 -6.06 13.38 -11.93
N ARG A 61 -6.40 14.66 -11.70
CA ARG A 61 -5.95 15.76 -12.56
C ARG A 61 -4.43 15.84 -12.57
N VAL A 62 -3.79 15.90 -11.39
CA VAL A 62 -2.33 16.00 -11.27
C VAL A 62 -1.64 14.71 -11.72
N ALA A 63 -2.18 13.53 -11.39
CA ALA A 63 -1.60 12.24 -11.80
C ALA A 63 -1.52 12.10 -13.32
N ARG A 64 -2.51 12.65 -14.05
CA ARG A 64 -2.50 12.70 -15.52
C ARG A 64 -1.40 13.60 -16.08
N GLU A 65 -1.02 14.67 -15.38
CA GLU A 65 0.09 15.55 -15.79
C GLU A 65 1.47 14.86 -15.66
N HIS A 66 1.53 13.76 -14.90
CA HIS A 66 2.73 12.98 -14.63
C HIS A 66 2.70 11.56 -15.22
N ASP A 67 1.73 11.26 -16.08
CA ASP A 67 1.57 9.94 -16.73
C ASP A 67 1.49 8.76 -15.74
N ILE A 68 0.81 8.97 -14.60
CA ILE A 68 0.61 7.97 -13.53
C ILE A 68 -0.86 7.90 -13.07
N LEU A 69 -1.81 8.04 -14.00
CA LEU A 69 -3.24 8.01 -13.68
C LEU A 69 -3.69 6.65 -13.08
N ASP A 70 -3.05 5.57 -13.49
CA ASP A 70 -3.23 4.21 -12.97
C ASP A 70 -2.83 4.09 -11.48
N GLN A 71 -2.09 5.06 -10.96
CA GLN A 71 -1.58 5.08 -9.60
C GLN A 71 -2.46 5.86 -8.61
N VAL A 72 -3.55 6.46 -9.08
CA VAL A 72 -4.51 7.18 -8.23
C VAL A 72 -4.95 6.36 -7.02
N PRO A 73 -5.24 5.05 -7.12
CA PRO A 73 -5.59 4.26 -5.95
C PRO A 73 -4.50 4.24 -4.87
N ILE A 74 -3.23 4.10 -5.27
CA ILE A 74 -2.09 4.13 -4.34
C ILE A 74 -1.92 5.54 -3.74
N LEU A 75 -2.05 6.59 -4.54
CA LEU A 75 -1.97 7.97 -4.06
C LEU A 75 -3.06 8.30 -3.03
N LEU A 76 -4.30 7.85 -3.22
CA LEU A 76 -5.37 8.05 -2.23
C LEU A 76 -5.11 7.26 -0.94
N ALA A 77 -4.60 6.03 -1.05
CA ALA A 77 -4.20 5.24 0.10
C ALA A 77 -3.04 5.89 0.88
N MET A 78 -2.07 6.50 0.18
CA MET A 78 -1.02 7.29 0.81
C MET A 78 -1.59 8.51 1.55
N MET A 79 -2.48 9.30 0.92
CA MET A 79 -3.15 10.42 1.59
C MET A 79 -3.90 9.98 2.86
N MET A 80 -4.56 8.83 2.80
CA MET A 80 -5.24 8.23 3.94
C MET A 80 -4.28 7.92 5.10
N VAL A 81 -3.10 7.33 4.79
CA VAL A 81 -2.07 7.03 5.79
C VAL A 81 -1.43 8.29 6.37
N GLU A 82 -1.20 9.32 5.55
CA GLU A 82 -0.51 10.55 5.98
C GLU A 82 -1.38 11.42 6.88
N THR A 83 -2.62 11.70 6.48
CA THR A 83 -3.47 12.66 7.20
C THR A 83 -4.94 12.27 7.31
N GLY A 84 -5.35 11.15 6.70
CA GLY A 84 -6.77 10.80 6.56
C GLY A 84 -7.59 11.83 5.77
N GLY A 85 -6.93 12.76 5.07
CA GLY A 85 -7.56 13.88 4.37
C GLY A 85 -8.01 15.04 5.26
N THR A 86 -7.73 15.01 6.57
CA THR A 86 -8.22 16.02 7.53
C THR A 86 -7.20 16.54 8.52
N ALA A 87 -6.17 15.76 8.86
CA ALA A 87 -5.25 16.12 9.96
C ALA A 87 -4.40 17.35 9.66
N SER A 88 -4.21 17.69 8.38
CA SER A 88 -3.48 18.86 7.92
C SER A 88 -3.97 19.32 6.55
N LYS A 89 -3.68 20.59 6.22
CA LYS A 89 -3.76 21.08 4.84
C LYS A 89 -2.67 20.49 3.96
N ASP A 90 -1.54 20.12 4.54
CA ASP A 90 -0.53 19.32 3.86
C ASP A 90 -0.98 17.85 3.85
N LEU A 91 -1.97 17.56 2.99
CA LEU A 91 -2.72 16.30 2.90
C LEU A 91 -1.85 15.05 2.81
N PHE A 92 -0.67 15.16 2.20
CA PHE A 92 0.29 14.08 2.04
C PHE A 92 1.55 14.23 2.92
N GLN A 93 1.61 15.23 3.81
CA GLN A 93 2.85 15.60 4.52
C GLN A 93 4.04 15.81 3.57
N ALA A 94 3.78 16.44 2.41
CA ALA A 94 4.74 16.57 1.33
C ALA A 94 5.74 17.73 1.54
N SER A 95 5.54 18.62 2.52
CA SER A 95 6.41 19.78 2.79
C SER A 95 7.88 19.38 2.97
N GLU A 96 8.14 18.31 3.70
CA GLU A 96 9.50 17.84 4.02
C GLU A 96 10.25 17.37 2.76
N SER A 97 9.54 16.89 1.74
CA SER A 97 10.15 16.52 0.43
C SER A 97 10.72 17.74 -0.32
N LEU A 98 10.32 18.95 0.05
CA LEU A 98 10.86 20.23 -0.44
C LEU A 98 11.87 20.85 0.53
N GLY A 99 12.19 20.20 1.64
CA GLY A 99 13.00 20.77 2.73
C GLY A 99 12.30 21.91 3.47
N LEU A 100 10.97 21.99 3.39
CA LEU A 100 10.17 22.96 4.14
C LEU A 100 9.84 22.43 5.54
N PRO A 101 9.53 23.31 6.51
CA PRO A 101 8.96 22.89 7.78
C PRO A 101 7.70 22.05 7.59
N VAL A 102 7.45 21.13 8.53
CA VAL A 102 6.24 20.30 8.55
C VAL A 102 4.97 21.16 8.47
N ASN A 103 3.97 20.73 7.69
CA ASN A 103 2.69 21.42 7.50
C ASN A 103 2.75 22.81 6.84
N THR A 104 3.73 23.05 5.96
CA THR A 104 3.86 24.33 5.25
C THR A 104 2.91 24.44 4.06
N LEU A 105 2.74 23.36 3.28
CA LEU A 105 1.95 23.37 2.05
C LEU A 105 0.45 23.43 2.31
N ASN A 106 -0.29 24.11 1.42
CA ASN A 106 -1.74 23.98 1.35
C ASN A 106 -2.17 22.69 0.62
N GLU A 107 -3.47 22.45 0.54
CA GLU A 107 -4.05 21.21 0.01
C GLU A 107 -3.64 20.93 -1.45
N ARG A 108 -3.70 21.94 -2.32
CA ARG A 108 -3.34 21.79 -3.74
C ARG A 108 -1.84 21.66 -3.94
N GLU A 109 -1.06 22.42 -3.17
CA GLU A 109 0.40 22.33 -3.19
C GLU A 109 0.89 20.97 -2.70
N SER A 110 0.25 20.42 -1.65
CA SER A 110 0.52 19.10 -1.12
C SER A 110 0.25 18.00 -2.16
N ILE A 111 -0.92 18.03 -2.82
CA ILE A 111 -1.25 17.09 -3.90
C ILE A 111 -0.23 17.20 -5.04
N ALA A 112 0.04 18.42 -5.51
CA ALA A 112 0.99 18.65 -6.60
C ALA A 112 2.38 18.09 -6.29
N GLN A 113 2.90 18.40 -5.09
CA GLN A 113 4.22 17.95 -4.69
C GLN A 113 4.28 16.44 -4.44
N ALA A 114 3.26 15.86 -3.79
CA ALA A 114 3.22 14.44 -3.51
C ALA A 114 3.19 13.59 -4.78
N VAL A 115 2.31 13.94 -5.73
CA VAL A 115 2.19 13.24 -7.01
C VAL A 115 3.49 13.36 -7.80
N LYS A 116 4.09 14.55 -7.87
CA LYS A 116 5.38 14.76 -8.52
C LYS A 116 6.49 13.91 -7.89
N TYR A 117 6.59 13.90 -6.56
CA TYR A 117 7.62 13.15 -5.85
C TYR A 117 7.44 11.63 -6.03
N TYR A 118 6.20 11.14 -5.95
CA TYR A 118 5.89 9.74 -6.19
C TYR A 118 6.13 9.32 -7.65
N ALA A 119 5.81 10.17 -8.63
CA ALA A 119 6.14 9.93 -10.03
C ALA A 119 7.65 9.78 -10.24
N GLN A 120 8.46 10.61 -9.58
CA GLN A 120 9.93 10.47 -9.60
C GLN A 120 10.39 9.13 -9.01
N ALA A 121 9.80 8.72 -7.89
CA ALA A 121 10.07 7.43 -7.27
C ALA A 121 9.70 6.24 -8.19
N LEU A 122 8.56 6.33 -8.87
CA LEU A 122 8.12 5.31 -9.83
C LEU A 122 9.05 5.21 -11.04
N THR A 123 9.46 6.35 -11.60
CA THR A 123 10.43 6.37 -12.70
C THR A 123 11.73 5.69 -12.26
N LEU A 124 12.25 6.05 -11.09
CA LEU A 124 13.46 5.44 -10.56
C LEU A 124 13.27 3.92 -10.31
N ALA A 125 12.09 3.51 -9.83
CA ALA A 125 11.78 2.11 -9.59
C ALA A 125 11.78 1.30 -10.90
N ARG A 126 11.12 1.83 -11.93
CA ARG A 126 11.05 1.25 -13.28
C ARG A 126 12.44 1.16 -13.91
N GLU A 127 13.23 2.23 -13.86
CA GLU A 127 14.61 2.28 -14.38
C GLU A 127 15.55 1.28 -13.70
N ASN A 128 15.34 1.01 -12.41
CA ASN A 128 16.12 0.04 -11.65
C ASN A 128 15.51 -1.37 -11.63
N GLU A 129 14.40 -1.57 -12.35
CA GLU A 129 13.64 -2.83 -12.42
C GLU A 129 13.25 -3.37 -11.03
N VAL A 130 12.89 -2.48 -10.11
CA VAL A 130 12.36 -2.86 -8.80
C VAL A 130 10.85 -2.73 -8.77
N ASP A 131 10.22 -3.42 -7.82
CA ASP A 131 8.78 -3.39 -7.67
C ASP A 131 8.25 -2.01 -7.25
N GLU A 132 6.99 -1.75 -7.59
CA GLU A 132 6.29 -0.50 -7.31
C GLU A 132 6.20 -0.16 -5.82
N TRP A 133 6.13 -1.15 -4.93
CA TRP A 133 6.10 -0.90 -3.49
C TRP A 133 7.42 -0.33 -2.96
N SER A 134 8.51 -0.48 -3.70
CA SER A 134 9.76 0.24 -3.43
C SER A 134 9.59 1.75 -3.64
N ALA A 135 8.81 2.17 -4.65
CA ALA A 135 8.48 3.58 -4.85
C ALA A 135 7.61 4.12 -3.71
N VAL A 136 6.58 3.37 -3.30
CA VAL A 136 5.71 3.71 -2.15
C VAL A 136 6.53 3.87 -0.88
N GLN A 137 7.38 2.89 -0.53
CA GLN A 137 8.23 2.98 0.67
C GLN A 137 9.23 4.13 0.60
N SER A 138 9.71 4.48 -0.60
CA SER A 138 10.62 5.62 -0.78
C SER A 138 9.95 6.97 -0.52
N TYR A 139 8.62 7.06 -0.52
CA TYR A 139 7.92 8.26 -0.07
C TYR A 139 8.24 8.55 1.41
N ASN A 140 8.31 7.50 2.23
CA ASN A 140 8.63 7.62 3.65
C ASN A 140 10.15 7.66 3.94
N PHE A 141 10.98 7.00 3.13
CA PHE A 141 12.43 6.86 3.36
C PHE A 141 13.32 7.75 2.49
N GLY A 142 12.73 8.42 1.51
CA GLY A 142 13.43 9.10 0.43
C GLY A 142 13.82 8.16 -0.73
N LEU A 143 14.04 8.77 -1.89
CA LEU A 143 14.37 8.09 -3.16
C LEU A 143 15.57 7.12 -3.08
N GLY A 144 16.51 7.34 -2.15
CA GLY A 144 17.65 6.44 -1.93
C GLY A 144 17.26 5.00 -1.62
N TYR A 145 16.05 4.77 -1.10
CA TYR A 145 15.54 3.43 -0.83
C TYR A 145 15.39 2.59 -2.10
N VAL A 146 15.01 3.20 -3.23
CA VAL A 146 14.88 2.49 -4.52
C VAL A 146 16.21 1.91 -4.95
N SER A 147 17.28 2.70 -4.89
CA SER A 147 18.65 2.25 -5.18
C SER A 147 19.12 1.16 -4.23
N PHE A 148 18.72 1.23 -2.95
CA PHE A 148 19.01 0.17 -2.00
C PHE A 148 18.32 -1.14 -2.39
N ILE A 149 17.04 -1.12 -2.78
CA ILE A 149 16.32 -2.33 -3.20
C ILE A 149 16.87 -2.91 -4.50
N ALA A 150 17.30 -2.07 -5.44
CA ALA A 150 17.92 -2.50 -6.69
C ALA A 150 19.13 -3.43 -6.45
N ASN A 151 19.87 -3.17 -5.37
CA ASN A 151 21.03 -3.97 -4.96
C ASN A 151 20.70 -5.11 -3.97
N ASN A 152 19.44 -5.29 -3.61
CA ASN A 152 19.00 -6.20 -2.54
C ASN A 152 17.75 -7.00 -2.93
N GLY A 153 17.80 -7.64 -4.10
CA GLY A 153 16.76 -8.56 -4.55
C GLY A 153 15.63 -7.92 -5.36
N LYS A 154 15.71 -6.62 -5.66
CA LYS A 154 14.80 -5.86 -6.53
C LYS A 154 13.32 -5.86 -6.11
N ARG A 155 13.03 -6.29 -4.88
CA ARG A 155 11.67 -6.32 -4.33
C ARG A 155 11.64 -5.80 -2.91
N HIS A 156 10.70 -4.93 -2.60
CA HIS A 156 10.41 -4.46 -1.26
C HIS A 156 9.99 -5.65 -0.37
N THR A 157 10.52 -5.67 0.85
CA THR A 157 10.01 -6.46 1.97
C THR A 157 10.11 -5.62 3.25
N THR A 158 9.29 -5.94 4.25
CA THR A 158 9.37 -5.27 5.56
C THR A 158 10.74 -5.48 6.22
N ASP A 159 11.41 -6.60 5.97
CA ASP A 159 12.77 -6.86 6.46
C ASP A 159 13.83 -5.96 5.82
N LEU A 160 13.72 -5.73 4.50
CA LEU A 160 14.58 -4.79 3.80
C LEU A 160 14.31 -3.35 4.24
N ALA A 161 13.03 -3.01 4.46
CA ALA A 161 12.63 -1.71 4.99
C ALA A 161 13.18 -1.47 6.40
N GLU A 162 13.07 -2.46 7.30
CA GLU A 162 13.63 -2.38 8.65
C GLU A 162 15.15 -2.19 8.61
N ARG A 163 15.83 -2.95 7.75
CA ARG A 163 17.28 -2.86 7.61
C ARG A 163 17.72 -1.48 7.11
N TYR A 164 17.00 -0.89 6.16
CA TYR A 164 17.27 0.46 5.69
C TYR A 164 16.97 1.52 6.76
N SER A 165 15.84 1.38 7.45
CA SER A 165 15.45 2.20 8.60
C SER A 165 16.57 2.23 9.66
N ARG A 166 17.06 1.06 10.08
CA ARG A 166 18.10 0.92 11.12
C ARG A 166 19.47 1.44 10.68
N ASN A 167 19.88 1.14 9.45
CA ASN A 167 21.28 1.32 9.04
C ASN A 167 21.53 2.59 8.23
N VAL A 168 20.48 3.20 7.69
CA VAL A 168 20.60 4.39 6.82
C VAL A 168 19.82 5.56 7.42
N VAL A 169 18.51 5.40 7.64
CA VAL A 169 17.62 6.51 8.04
C VAL A 169 17.88 6.93 9.49
N ALA A 170 17.83 5.99 10.43
CA ALA A 170 18.05 6.28 11.85
C ALA A 170 19.42 6.94 12.11
N PRO A 171 20.55 6.42 11.57
CA PRO A 171 21.85 7.04 11.76
C PRO A 171 21.99 8.40 11.10
N SER A 172 21.40 8.62 9.91
CA SER A 172 21.49 9.93 9.24
C SER A 172 20.80 11.04 10.03
N LEU A 173 19.91 10.66 10.95
CA LEU A 173 19.16 11.55 11.83
C LEU A 173 19.57 11.42 13.31
N GLY A 174 20.75 10.88 13.59
CA GLY A 174 21.36 10.90 14.92
C GLY A 174 21.06 9.70 15.82
N ASN A 175 20.22 8.76 15.39
CA ASN A 175 20.04 7.48 16.09
C ASN A 175 21.03 6.43 15.57
N THR A 176 22.28 6.53 16.01
CA THR A 176 23.37 5.62 15.60
C THR A 176 23.43 4.32 16.41
N THR A 177 22.68 4.22 17.51
CA THR A 177 22.69 3.06 18.42
C THR A 177 21.50 2.13 18.22
N GLY A 178 20.53 2.51 17.37
CA GLY A 178 19.35 1.70 17.09
C GLY A 178 18.30 1.75 18.20
N VAL A 179 18.16 2.91 18.87
CA VAL A 179 17.09 3.16 19.84
C VAL A 179 15.74 2.92 19.16
N LYS A 180 14.85 2.19 19.84
CA LYS A 180 13.51 1.87 19.36
C LYS A 180 12.45 2.61 20.17
N ASN A 181 11.36 2.97 19.51
CA ASN A 181 10.13 3.45 20.12
C ASN A 181 9.05 2.38 19.98
N VAL A 182 8.16 2.30 20.97
CA VAL A 182 6.96 1.44 20.88
C VAL A 182 6.09 1.96 19.75
N TYR A 183 5.67 1.04 18.87
CA TYR A 183 4.83 1.36 17.72
C TYR A 183 3.83 0.23 17.51
N ILE A 184 2.58 0.45 17.93
CA ILE A 184 1.54 -0.58 17.95
C ILE A 184 0.38 -0.12 17.08
N ASN A 185 0.08 -0.90 16.05
CA ASN A 185 -1.07 -0.84 15.18
C ASN A 185 -1.32 -2.24 14.57
N ALA A 186 -2.43 -2.43 13.85
CA ALA A 186 -2.79 -3.71 13.25
C ALA A 186 -1.68 -4.32 12.36
N VAL A 187 -1.00 -3.51 11.54
CA VAL A 187 0.09 -3.95 10.65
C VAL A 187 1.30 -4.43 11.46
N SER A 188 1.75 -3.63 12.43
CA SER A 188 2.90 -3.97 13.28
C SER A 188 2.65 -5.20 14.16
N ILE A 189 1.39 -5.42 14.59
CA ILE A 189 0.97 -6.61 15.34
C ILE A 189 1.00 -7.83 14.42
N ALA A 190 0.42 -7.72 13.22
CA ALA A 190 0.38 -8.82 12.25
C ALA A 190 1.79 -9.24 11.79
N ASP A 191 2.71 -8.29 11.64
CA ASP A 191 4.11 -8.52 11.30
C ASP A 191 4.96 -8.98 12.50
N GLY A 192 4.48 -8.83 13.74
CA GLY A 192 5.17 -9.24 14.96
C GLY A 192 6.26 -8.26 15.44
N ARG A 193 6.46 -7.13 14.76
CA ARG A 193 7.40 -6.05 15.16
C ARG A 193 6.62 -4.82 15.60
N THR A 194 6.29 -4.74 16.89
CA THR A 194 5.58 -3.60 17.47
C THR A 194 6.50 -2.44 17.88
N TYR A 195 7.43 -2.08 17.00
CA TYR A 195 8.39 -1.00 17.23
C TYR A 195 8.77 -0.30 15.92
N GLN A 196 9.33 0.90 16.05
CA GLN A 196 10.07 1.58 15.01
C GLN A 196 11.40 2.09 15.57
N TYR A 197 12.40 2.33 14.72
CA TYR A 197 13.62 3.00 15.19
C TYR A 197 13.33 4.50 15.37
N ASN A 198 13.81 5.08 16.47
CA ASN A 198 13.78 6.52 16.64
C ASN A 198 14.50 7.17 15.44
N ASN A 199 13.91 8.19 14.83
CA ASN A 199 14.37 8.80 13.58
C ASN A 199 14.61 7.82 12.41
N GLY A 200 14.00 6.64 12.41
CA GLY A 200 14.22 5.62 11.39
C GLY A 200 13.22 5.63 10.23
N GLY A 201 12.27 6.57 10.21
CA GLY A 201 11.06 6.44 9.40
C GLY A 201 10.22 5.22 9.82
N ASN A 202 9.24 4.87 8.99
CA ASN A 202 8.28 3.80 9.23
C ASN A 202 8.50 2.63 8.26
N PHE A 203 9.16 1.57 8.73
CA PHE A 203 9.39 0.38 7.92
C PHE A 203 8.14 -0.49 7.66
N HIS A 204 7.01 -0.16 8.29
CA HIS A 204 5.69 -0.75 7.98
C HIS A 204 4.86 0.08 7.00
N TYR A 205 5.39 1.19 6.44
CA TYR A 205 4.62 2.13 5.62
C TYR A 205 3.85 1.47 4.46
N VAL A 206 4.50 0.58 3.69
CA VAL A 206 3.82 -0.18 2.64
C VAL A 206 2.66 -1.03 3.19
N GLY A 207 2.85 -1.65 4.36
CA GLY A 207 1.79 -2.41 5.02
C GLY A 207 0.62 -1.52 5.44
N LEU A 208 0.88 -0.29 5.88
CA LEU A 208 -0.16 0.69 6.21
C LEU A 208 -0.96 1.12 4.97
N VAL A 209 -0.27 1.44 3.87
CA VAL A 209 -0.90 1.83 2.60
C VAL A 209 -1.75 0.69 2.04
N ARG A 210 -1.25 -0.55 2.11
CA ARG A 210 -1.96 -1.73 1.62
C ARG A 210 -3.28 -2.03 2.32
N GLN A 211 -3.52 -1.50 3.52
CA GLN A 211 -4.82 -1.64 4.19
C GLN A 211 -5.97 -0.99 3.38
N PHE A 212 -5.64 0.00 2.54
CA PHE A 212 -6.62 0.75 1.74
C PHE A 212 -6.59 0.39 0.25
N ILE A 213 -5.93 -0.73 -0.09
CA ILE A 213 -5.80 -1.23 -1.45
C ILE A 213 -6.44 -2.60 -1.55
N VAL A 214 -7.28 -2.79 -2.57
CA VAL A 214 -7.71 -4.11 -3.02
C VAL A 214 -7.03 -4.39 -4.36
N VAL A 215 -6.46 -5.58 -4.52
CA VAL A 215 -5.95 -6.02 -5.82
C VAL A 215 -7.15 -6.58 -6.59
N GLY A 216 -7.51 -5.93 -7.69
CA GLY A 216 -8.65 -6.32 -8.52
C GLY A 216 -8.33 -7.54 -9.36
N GLY A 217 -9.07 -8.63 -9.14
CA GLY A 217 -9.76 -9.32 -10.23
C GLY A 217 -11.13 -8.67 -10.42
N THR A 218 -11.80 -8.86 -11.56
CA THR A 218 -13.02 -8.15 -12.02
C THR A 218 -14.21 -8.11 -11.05
N GLY A 219 -14.16 -8.84 -9.92
CA GLY A 219 -15.22 -8.85 -8.90
C GLY A 219 -16.47 -9.61 -9.31
N GLU A 220 -16.58 -10.07 -10.56
CA GLU A 220 -17.57 -11.06 -10.97
C GLU A 220 -17.17 -12.42 -10.39
N TYR A 221 -17.71 -12.76 -9.22
CA TYR A 221 -17.70 -14.14 -8.76
C TYR A 221 -18.59 -14.97 -9.68
N ILE A 222 -18.03 -15.52 -10.75
CA ILE A 222 -18.73 -16.51 -11.56
C ILE A 222 -18.59 -17.89 -10.90
N LEU A 223 -19.71 -18.60 -10.80
CA LEU A 223 -19.66 -20.00 -10.38
C LEU A 223 -18.91 -20.79 -11.46
N PRO A 224 -18.04 -21.74 -11.09
CA PRO A 224 -17.26 -22.51 -12.06
C PRO A 224 -18.13 -23.38 -12.98
N LEU A 225 -19.45 -23.48 -12.71
CA LEU A 225 -20.43 -24.26 -13.45
C LEU A 225 -21.77 -23.51 -13.54
N ASP A 226 -22.41 -23.57 -14.71
CA ASP A 226 -23.76 -23.05 -14.96
C ASP A 226 -24.62 -24.13 -15.66
N PRO A 227 -25.75 -24.57 -15.05
CA PRO A 227 -26.21 -24.21 -13.71
C PRO A 227 -25.35 -24.88 -12.62
N PRO A 228 -25.21 -24.27 -11.44
CA PRO A 228 -24.49 -24.89 -10.34
C PRO A 228 -25.26 -26.09 -9.77
N ASN A 229 -24.57 -27.21 -9.57
CA ASN A 229 -25.12 -28.38 -8.87
C ASN A 229 -24.21 -28.73 -7.69
N ILE A 230 -24.56 -28.25 -6.51
CA ILE A 230 -23.76 -28.44 -5.29
C ILE A 230 -24.05 -29.83 -4.73
N SER A 231 -23.07 -30.72 -4.83
CA SER A 231 -23.12 -32.05 -4.18
C SER A 231 -22.69 -31.99 -2.72
N SER A 232 -21.98 -30.93 -2.33
CA SER A 232 -21.60 -30.70 -0.94
C SER A 232 -21.39 -29.25 -0.57
N TRP A 233 -22.05 -28.84 0.50
CA TRP A 233 -21.82 -27.55 1.13
C TRP A 233 -20.54 -27.54 1.99
N PHE A 234 -20.07 -26.32 2.29
CA PHE A 234 -19.04 -26.06 3.29
C PHE A 234 -19.55 -26.44 4.69
N GLY A 235 -18.68 -27.03 5.52
CA GLY A 235 -18.99 -27.33 6.92
C GLY A 235 -18.99 -28.81 7.28
N TRP A 236 -19.63 -29.15 8.41
CA TRP A 236 -19.64 -30.50 8.95
C TRP A 236 -20.57 -31.42 8.15
N ARG A 237 -20.04 -32.52 7.60
CA ARG A 237 -20.83 -33.55 6.92
C ARG A 237 -20.42 -34.97 7.30
N ILE A 238 -21.31 -35.91 7.01
CA ILE A 238 -21.02 -37.34 7.07
C ILE A 238 -20.32 -37.72 5.77
N HIS A 239 -19.11 -38.27 5.88
CA HIS A 239 -18.29 -38.61 4.73
C HIS A 239 -18.86 -39.84 3.99
N PRO A 240 -19.08 -39.76 2.67
CA PRO A 240 -19.89 -40.73 1.93
C PRO A 240 -19.31 -42.15 1.92
N ASN A 241 -17.99 -42.30 2.04
CA ASN A 241 -17.33 -43.60 1.91
C ASN A 241 -17.05 -44.31 3.25
N ASN A 242 -17.13 -43.62 4.38
CA ASN A 242 -16.77 -44.20 5.69
C ASN A 242 -17.71 -43.81 6.84
N GLY A 243 -18.74 -43.00 6.59
CA GLY A 243 -19.73 -42.59 7.60
C GLY A 243 -19.19 -41.69 8.71
N GLY A 244 -17.91 -41.31 8.67
CA GLY A 244 -17.29 -40.44 9.67
C GLY A 244 -17.71 -38.99 9.50
N ARG A 245 -17.90 -38.27 10.60
CA ARG A 245 -18.19 -36.83 10.57
C ARG A 245 -16.89 -36.05 10.33
N ASN A 246 -16.79 -35.39 9.18
CA ASN A 246 -15.61 -34.61 8.78
C ASN A 246 -16.02 -33.17 8.42
N PHE A 247 -15.11 -32.22 8.67
CA PHE A 247 -15.31 -30.82 8.28
C PHE A 247 -14.79 -30.58 6.86
N HIS A 248 -15.68 -30.16 5.97
CA HIS A 248 -15.37 -29.90 4.58
C HIS A 248 -14.99 -28.43 4.37
N ARG A 249 -13.76 -28.18 3.89
CA ARG A 249 -13.17 -26.83 3.72
C ARG A 249 -13.44 -26.22 2.34
N GLY A 250 -14.41 -26.74 1.60
CA GLY A 250 -14.79 -26.26 0.28
C GLY A 250 -16.25 -26.56 -0.04
N ILE A 251 -16.71 -26.08 -1.19
CA ILE A 251 -18.02 -26.40 -1.79
C ILE A 251 -17.73 -27.35 -2.96
N ASP A 252 -18.35 -28.53 -2.98
CA ASP A 252 -18.25 -29.47 -4.09
C ASP A 252 -19.41 -29.26 -5.05
N PHE A 253 -19.10 -29.22 -6.34
CA PHE A 253 -20.10 -29.26 -7.40
C PHE A 253 -20.00 -30.58 -8.16
N ALA A 254 -21.14 -31.20 -8.47
CA ALA A 254 -21.20 -32.45 -9.24
C ALA A 254 -21.83 -32.23 -10.62
N HIS A 255 -21.12 -32.60 -11.67
CA HIS A 255 -21.59 -32.57 -13.05
C HIS A 255 -21.06 -33.79 -13.82
N PRO A 256 -21.68 -34.17 -14.95
CA PRO A 256 -21.16 -35.21 -15.82
C PRO A 256 -19.70 -34.95 -16.26
N GLN A 257 -18.96 -36.03 -16.52
CA GLN A 257 -17.60 -35.91 -17.03
C GLN A 257 -17.59 -35.19 -18.38
N GLY A 258 -16.69 -34.21 -18.55
CA GLY A 258 -16.57 -33.39 -19.75
C GLY A 258 -17.33 -32.05 -19.70
N THR A 259 -18.05 -31.75 -18.60
CA THR A 259 -18.61 -30.41 -18.40
C THR A 259 -17.50 -29.35 -18.34
N PRO A 260 -17.57 -28.28 -19.15
CA PRO A 260 -16.61 -27.18 -19.09
C PRO A 260 -16.60 -26.52 -17.70
N ILE A 261 -15.40 -26.25 -17.17
CA ILE A 261 -15.20 -25.53 -15.91
C ILE A 261 -14.74 -24.12 -16.25
N LEU A 262 -15.45 -23.12 -15.74
CA LEU A 262 -15.10 -21.71 -15.92
C LEU A 262 -14.02 -21.29 -14.92
N ALA A 263 -13.08 -20.47 -15.37
CA ALA A 263 -12.14 -19.80 -14.47
C ALA A 263 -12.88 -18.69 -13.71
N ILE A 264 -12.60 -18.56 -12.41
CA ILE A 264 -13.30 -17.59 -11.54
C ILE A 264 -13.04 -16.12 -11.93
N ALA A 265 -11.98 -15.87 -12.69
CA ALA A 265 -11.64 -14.61 -13.34
C ALA A 265 -10.66 -14.88 -14.49
N ASP A 266 -10.47 -13.91 -15.38
CA ASP A 266 -9.27 -13.84 -16.21
C ASP A 266 -8.06 -13.59 -15.31
N GLY A 267 -7.00 -14.39 -15.51
CA GLY A 267 -5.79 -14.38 -14.69
C GLY A 267 -4.78 -13.31 -15.10
#